data_AF-S0G2R2-F1
#
_entry.id   AF-S0G2R2-F1
#
_cell.length_a   1.000
_cell.length_b   1.000
_cell.length_c   1.000
_cell.angle_alpha   90.00
_cell.angle_beta   90.00
_cell.angle_gamma   90.00
#
_symmetry.space_group_name_H-M   'P 1'
#
loop_
_entity.id
_entity.type
_entity.pdbx_description
1 polymer ?
#
loop_
_entity_poly.entity_id
_entity_poly.type
_entity_poly.pdbx_seq_one_letter_code
_entity_poly.pdbx_strand_id
1 'polypeptide(L)'
;MYRYCRVPTDNRTGIRELQNNNFSSSLTYVSNYQIKHEIPMTVFKPDYPQTIHFLGDLIRKTRMDLNLQIKDLAKLLKVEEDTIINWEYRRMQPTLPCLKSIVEFLKPHINGSMLENDFWQLCFKNNKFYPQQLNTFGEKLRATRMKNFLSIPQVAKEFNVDPTSINRWELGKSDPLPKLKDMILAWIKSDENNISTTFKTFHKNTKK
;
A
#
# COMPACT_ATOMS: atom_id res chain seq x y z
N MET A 1 -17.12 2.11 16.32
CA MET A 1 -16.67 3.51 16.31
C MET A 1 -15.19 3.52 15.96
N TYR A 2 -14.84 3.59 14.66
CA TYR A 2 -13.45 3.45 14.22
C TYR A 2 -12.75 4.81 14.32
N ARG A 3 -11.78 4.94 15.22
CA ARG A 3 -11.01 6.18 15.44
C ARG A 3 -9.98 6.31 14.31
N TYR A 4 -10.07 7.38 13.54
CA TYR A 4 -9.04 7.79 12.59
C TYR A 4 -7.77 8.21 13.35
N CYS A 5 -6.60 7.84 12.82
CA CYS A 5 -5.31 8.19 13.39
C CYS A 5 -5.16 9.71 13.53
N ARG A 6 -4.91 10.18 14.75
CA ARG A 6 -4.42 11.54 15.03
C ARG A 6 -2.91 11.54 14.82
N VAL A 7 -2.40 12.56 14.15
CA VAL A 7 -0.96 12.84 14.05
C VAL A 7 -0.57 13.70 15.27
N PRO A 8 0.31 13.26 16.18
CA PRO A 8 0.83 14.12 17.23
C PRO A 8 2.04 14.94 16.73
N THR A 9 2.03 16.22 17.06
CA THR A 9 3.10 17.19 16.81
C THR A 9 4.28 16.97 17.77
N ASP A 10 5.47 17.19 17.22
CA ASP A 10 6.81 17.09 17.81
C ASP A 10 6.98 17.75 19.18
N ASN A 11 7.83 17.15 20.04
CA ASN A 11 8.87 17.79 20.85
C ASN A 11 9.32 16.91 22.04
N ARG A 12 10.59 16.46 22.03
CA ARG A 12 11.63 16.59 23.10
C ARG A 12 12.62 15.41 23.17
N THR A 13 13.82 15.68 22.67
CA THR A 13 15.16 15.51 23.31
C THR A 13 15.46 14.26 24.17
N GLY A 14 16.50 13.51 23.74
CA GLY A 14 17.70 13.32 24.57
C GLY A 14 18.24 11.89 24.78
N ILE A 15 19.53 11.71 24.43
CA ILE A 15 20.56 10.89 25.12
C ILE A 15 20.49 9.36 24.82
N ARG A 16 21.56 8.60 24.47
CA ARG A 16 23.03 8.72 24.54
C ARG A 16 23.69 7.76 23.52
N GLU A 17 24.88 8.15 23.05
CA GLU A 17 25.86 7.29 22.39
C GLU A 17 26.38 6.19 23.32
N LEU A 18 26.60 5.00 22.77
CA LEU A 18 27.58 4.03 23.29
C LEU A 18 28.32 3.42 22.10
N GLN A 19 29.48 3.99 21.80
CA GLN A 19 30.57 3.29 21.13
C GLN A 19 31.16 2.32 22.14
N ASN A 20 31.43 1.07 21.74
CA ASN A 20 32.51 0.29 22.32
C ASN A 20 33.04 -0.72 21.31
N ASN A 21 34.36 -0.61 21.12
CA ASN A 21 35.22 -1.38 20.24
C ASN A 21 35.57 -2.76 20.85
N ASN A 22 36.10 -3.62 19.97
CA ASN A 22 36.96 -4.78 20.21
C ASN A 22 36.28 -6.15 20.45
N PHE A 23 36.13 -6.91 19.36
CA PHE A 23 36.46 -8.34 19.37
C PHE A 23 36.96 -8.74 17.96
N SER A 24 38.28 -8.65 17.78
CA SER A 24 38.99 -9.24 16.64
C SER A 24 39.66 -10.54 17.09
N SER A 25 39.81 -11.45 16.13
CA SER A 25 40.54 -12.72 16.17
C SER A 25 39.88 -13.89 16.89
N SER A 26 39.02 -14.61 16.16
CA SER A 26 39.30 -15.99 15.74
C SER A 26 38.02 -16.57 15.15
N LEU A 27 38.05 -16.96 13.87
CA LEU A 27 37.26 -18.03 13.23
C LEU A 27 37.47 -17.90 11.70
N THR A 28 38.71 -18.05 11.28
CA THR A 28 38.98 -18.56 9.93
C THR A 28 38.81 -20.07 9.99
N TYR A 29 38.06 -20.62 9.02
CA TYR A 29 37.77 -22.05 8.78
C TYR A 29 36.44 -22.54 9.35
N VAL A 30 35.36 -22.53 8.56
CA VAL A 30 34.85 -23.72 7.83
C VAL A 30 33.96 -23.28 6.66
N SER A 31 34.41 -23.71 5.47
CA SER A 31 33.64 -24.13 4.29
C SER A 31 32.85 -23.13 3.45
N ASN A 32 33.37 -22.97 2.23
CA ASN A 32 32.62 -22.75 1.00
C ASN A 32 31.52 -23.82 0.83
N TYR A 33 30.39 -23.67 1.50
CA TYR A 33 29.15 -24.29 1.07
C TYR A 33 28.38 -23.29 0.19
N GLN A 34 28.56 -23.41 -1.12
CA GLN A 34 27.51 -23.00 -2.05
C GLN A 34 26.33 -23.93 -1.83
N ILE A 35 25.46 -23.58 -0.88
CA ILE A 35 24.15 -24.21 -0.76
C ILE A 35 23.38 -23.77 -2.00
N LYS A 36 23.41 -24.60 -3.05
CA LYS A 36 22.59 -24.44 -4.28
C LYS A 36 21.11 -24.77 -4.05
N HIS A 37 20.67 -24.74 -2.80
CA HIS A 37 19.28 -24.92 -2.40
C HIS A 37 18.91 -23.75 -1.50
N GLU A 38 18.08 -22.85 -2.00
CA GLU A 38 17.49 -21.79 -1.20
C GLU A 38 16.69 -22.44 -0.06
N ILE A 39 17.21 -22.35 1.17
CA ILE A 39 16.50 -22.86 2.35
C ILE A 39 15.28 -21.95 2.54
N PRO A 40 14.05 -22.50 2.53
CA PRO A 40 12.86 -21.68 2.65
C PRO A 40 12.87 -20.96 4.01
N MET A 41 12.64 -19.64 4.02
CA MET A 41 12.67 -18.81 5.24
C MET A 41 11.73 -19.29 6.37
N THR A 42 10.76 -20.10 5.98
CA THR A 42 9.79 -20.83 6.81
C THR A 42 10.47 -21.71 7.86
N VAL A 43 11.67 -22.22 7.56
CA VAL A 43 12.50 -23.03 8.45
C VAL A 43 13.09 -22.18 9.57
N PHE A 44 13.40 -20.91 9.31
CA PHE A 44 14.01 -20.00 10.27
C PHE A 44 12.99 -19.15 11.04
N LYS A 45 11.80 -18.90 10.47
CA LYS A 45 10.73 -18.10 11.08
C LYS A 45 9.39 -18.82 10.86
N PRO A 46 8.85 -19.53 11.88
CA PRO A 46 7.62 -20.31 11.74
C PRO A 46 6.42 -19.45 11.31
N ASP A 47 6.44 -18.15 11.62
CA ASP A 47 5.37 -17.22 11.23
C ASP A 47 5.62 -16.51 9.88
N TYR A 48 6.42 -17.09 8.98
CA TYR A 48 6.57 -16.57 7.62
C TYR A 48 5.33 -16.93 6.76
N PRO A 49 4.70 -15.96 6.06
CA PRO A 49 3.52 -16.25 5.24
C PRO A 49 3.82 -17.19 4.07
N GLN A 50 3.26 -18.41 4.12
CA GLN A 50 3.33 -19.38 3.00
C GLN A 50 2.43 -18.96 1.83
N THR A 51 1.25 -18.47 2.16
CA THR A 51 0.19 -18.06 1.24
C THR A 51 -0.21 -16.62 1.51
N ILE A 52 -0.57 -15.89 0.46
CA ILE A 52 -1.01 -14.49 0.54
C ILE A 52 -2.54 -14.46 0.44
N HIS A 53 -3.23 -14.18 1.55
CA HIS A 53 -4.69 -14.06 1.57
C HIS A 53 -5.16 -12.60 1.64
N PHE A 54 -4.37 -11.74 2.30
CA PHE A 54 -4.65 -10.33 2.50
C PHE A 54 -3.43 -9.46 2.20
N LEU A 55 -3.65 -8.16 2.05
CA LEU A 55 -2.57 -7.18 1.90
C LEU A 55 -1.53 -7.27 3.03
N GLY A 56 -1.95 -7.55 4.26
CA GLY A 56 -1.06 -7.72 5.41
C GLY A 56 -0.06 -8.87 5.24
N ASP A 57 -0.48 -9.98 4.65
CA ASP A 57 0.40 -11.14 4.38
C ASP A 57 1.47 -10.75 3.37
N LEU A 58 1.10 -9.98 2.35
CA LEU A 58 2.01 -9.51 1.32
C LEU A 58 3.04 -8.53 1.89
N ILE A 59 2.60 -7.54 2.67
CA ILE A 59 3.48 -6.60 3.37
C ILE A 59 4.49 -7.36 4.22
N ARG A 60 3.99 -8.30 5.03
CA ARG A 60 4.81 -9.10 5.92
C ARG A 60 5.81 -9.96 5.17
N LYS A 61 5.37 -10.64 4.11
CA LYS A 61 6.22 -11.49 3.26
C LYS A 61 7.36 -10.66 2.67
N THR A 62 7.04 -9.56 1.99
CA THR A 62 8.04 -8.66 1.41
C THR A 62 8.97 -8.06 2.46
N ARG A 63 8.45 -7.64 3.62
CA ARG A 63 9.28 -7.14 4.73
C ARG A 63 10.28 -8.18 5.19
N MET A 64 9.85 -9.43 5.36
CA MET A 64 10.71 -10.53 5.78
C MET A 64 11.74 -10.88 4.69
N ASP A 65 11.35 -10.88 3.41
CA ASP A 65 12.24 -11.17 2.28
C ASP A 65 13.39 -10.14 2.19
N LEU A 66 13.11 -8.90 2.58
CA LEU A 66 14.08 -7.81 2.68
C LEU A 66 14.81 -7.76 4.02
N ASN A 67 14.57 -8.72 4.93
CA ASN A 67 15.11 -8.76 6.29
C ASN A 67 14.86 -7.49 7.14
N LEU A 68 13.76 -6.78 6.88
CA LEU A 68 13.41 -5.56 7.60
C LEU A 68 12.73 -5.87 8.94
N GLN A 69 13.13 -5.15 9.99
CA GLN A 69 12.38 -5.14 11.24
C GLN A 69 11.11 -4.27 11.10
N ILE A 70 10.14 -4.44 12.00
CA ILE A 70 8.90 -3.65 11.99
C ILE A 70 9.21 -2.15 12.04
N LYS A 71 10.14 -1.74 12.91
CA LYS A 71 10.62 -0.35 13.02
C LYS A 71 11.24 0.20 11.74
N ASP A 72 11.89 -0.64 10.95
CA ASP A 72 12.55 -0.21 9.71
C ASP A 72 11.51 0.04 8.63
N LEU A 73 10.53 -0.87 8.51
CA LEU A 73 9.40 -0.68 7.60
C LEU A 73 8.54 0.52 8.02
N ALA A 74 8.30 0.71 9.32
CA ALA A 74 7.55 1.84 9.86
C ALA A 74 8.20 3.18 9.46
N LYS A 75 9.52 3.31 9.61
CA LYS A 75 10.29 4.48 9.15
C LYS A 75 10.20 4.67 7.64
N LEU A 76 10.34 3.61 6.85
CA LEU A 76 10.27 3.65 5.39
C LEU A 76 8.90 4.17 4.91
N LEU A 77 7.82 3.70 5.53
CA LEU A 77 6.44 4.07 5.22
C LEU A 77 5.96 5.33 5.95
N LYS A 78 6.80 5.93 6.80
CA LYS A 78 6.49 7.11 7.63
C LYS A 78 5.24 6.91 8.50
N VAL A 79 5.14 5.75 9.15
CA VAL A 79 4.06 5.40 10.09
C VAL A 79 4.63 4.87 11.40
N GLU A 80 3.78 4.69 12.40
CA GLU A 80 4.16 4.06 13.67
C GLU A 80 4.28 2.54 13.54
N GLU A 81 5.10 1.92 14.40
CA GLU A 81 5.30 0.46 14.42
C GLU A 81 3.99 -0.30 14.63
N ASP A 82 3.13 0.19 15.52
CA ASP A 82 1.79 -0.36 15.78
C ASP A 82 0.93 -0.37 14.52
N THR A 83 1.12 0.59 13.62
CA THR A 83 0.39 0.64 12.34
C THR A 83 0.78 -0.54 11.45
N ILE A 84 2.08 -0.87 11.39
CA ILE A 84 2.58 -2.05 10.67
C ILE A 84 2.03 -3.33 11.29
N ILE A 85 2.08 -3.46 12.62
CA ILE A 85 1.54 -4.63 13.35
C ILE A 85 0.04 -4.80 13.05
N ASN A 86 -0.71 -3.70 13.07
CA ASN A 86 -2.14 -3.72 12.77
C ASN A 86 -2.44 -4.21 11.35
N TRP A 87 -1.62 -3.81 10.36
CA TRP A 87 -1.76 -4.28 8.98
C TRP A 87 -1.38 -5.75 8.82
N GLU A 88 -0.24 -6.17 9.38
CA GLU A 88 0.27 -7.55 9.19
C GLU A 88 -0.51 -8.61 9.96
N TYR A 89 -0.97 -8.30 11.18
CA TYR A 89 -1.56 -9.31 12.07
C TYR A 89 -3.05 -9.09 12.31
N ARG A 90 -3.49 -7.84 12.45
CA ARG A 90 -4.87 -7.52 12.87
C ARG A 90 -5.83 -7.30 11.70
N ARG A 91 -5.36 -7.53 10.47
CA ARG A 91 -6.15 -7.38 9.23
C ARG A 91 -6.77 -5.97 9.11
N MET A 92 -6.12 -4.98 9.71
CA MET A 92 -6.57 -3.59 9.61
C MET A 92 -6.22 -3.07 8.22
N GLN A 93 -7.17 -2.41 7.57
CA GLN A 93 -6.97 -1.85 6.24
C GLN A 93 -6.23 -0.51 6.33
N PRO A 94 -5.18 -0.29 5.51
CA PRO A 94 -4.53 1.01 5.41
C PRO A 94 -5.48 2.09 4.92
N THR A 95 -5.19 3.35 5.29
CA THR A 95 -5.83 4.50 4.66
C THR A 95 -5.35 4.63 3.21
N LEU A 96 -6.10 5.33 2.35
CA LEU A 96 -5.70 5.51 0.94
C LEU A 96 -4.30 6.14 0.78
N PRO A 97 -3.93 7.19 1.53
CA PRO A 97 -2.56 7.72 1.45
C PRO A 97 -1.49 6.70 1.87
N CYS A 98 -1.71 5.94 2.95
CA CYS A 98 -0.79 4.88 3.35
C CYS A 98 -0.72 3.77 2.29
N LEU A 99 -1.85 3.44 1.66
CA LEU A 99 -1.91 2.43 0.61
C LEU A 99 -1.05 2.81 -0.60
N LYS A 100 -0.99 4.11 -0.96
CA LYS A 100 -0.07 4.60 -1.98
C LYS A 100 1.38 4.30 -1.62
N SER A 101 1.80 4.63 -0.39
CA SER A 101 3.17 4.36 0.07
C SER A 101 3.48 2.86 0.13
N ILE A 102 2.51 2.04 0.54
CA ILE A 102 2.63 0.57 0.51
C ILE A 102 2.81 0.06 -0.91
N VAL A 103 2.02 0.56 -1.87
CA VAL A 103 2.14 0.19 -3.29
C VAL A 103 3.52 0.54 -3.83
N GLU A 104 3.99 1.75 -3.55
CA GLU A 104 5.32 2.22 -3.96
C GLU A 104 6.43 1.34 -3.36
N PHE A 105 6.28 0.94 -2.09
CA PHE A 105 7.19 0.02 -1.42
C PHE A 105 7.17 -1.38 -2.04
N LEU A 106 6.00 -1.93 -2.33
CA LEU A 106 5.87 -3.32 -2.80
C LEU A 106 6.22 -3.48 -4.29
N LYS A 107 5.99 -2.44 -5.11
CA LYS A 107 6.13 -2.50 -6.58
C LYS A 107 7.48 -3.08 -7.07
N PRO A 108 8.65 -2.76 -6.51
CA PRO A 108 9.93 -3.31 -6.95
C PRO A 108 10.13 -4.79 -6.58
N HIS A 109 9.32 -5.32 -5.66
CA HIS A 109 9.53 -6.63 -5.03
C HIS A 109 8.47 -7.66 -5.40
N ILE A 110 7.45 -7.27 -6.19
CA ILE A 110 6.44 -8.19 -6.69
C ILE A 110 6.79 -8.56 -8.14
N ASN A 111 6.86 -9.86 -8.43
CA ASN A 111 7.09 -10.37 -9.78
C ASN A 111 5.84 -10.16 -10.66
N GLY A 112 6.05 -9.90 -11.95
CA GLY A 112 5.03 -9.44 -12.90
C GLY A 112 3.81 -10.36 -13.11
N SER A 113 3.78 -11.58 -12.58
CA SER A 113 2.60 -12.45 -12.61
C SER A 113 1.54 -12.08 -11.56
N MET A 114 1.89 -11.35 -10.51
CA MET A 114 1.01 -11.09 -9.35
C MET A 114 0.40 -9.66 -9.35
N LEU A 115 0.74 -8.81 -10.33
CA LEU A 115 0.62 -7.36 -10.15
C LEU A 115 -0.68 -6.69 -10.58
N GLU A 116 -1.51 -7.24 -11.47
CA GLU A 116 -2.64 -6.45 -12.00
C GLU A 116 -4.01 -6.80 -11.42
N ASN A 117 -4.33 -8.09 -11.26
CA ASN A 117 -5.64 -8.50 -10.75
C ASN A 117 -5.62 -8.87 -9.26
N ASP A 118 -4.51 -9.37 -8.73
CA ASP A 118 -4.47 -9.85 -7.35
C ASP A 118 -4.26 -8.72 -6.34
N PHE A 119 -3.45 -7.71 -6.66
CA PHE A 119 -3.17 -6.63 -5.71
C PHE A 119 -4.40 -5.75 -5.40
N TRP A 120 -5.16 -5.38 -6.44
CA TRP A 120 -6.43 -4.65 -6.25
C TRP A 120 -7.41 -5.46 -5.41
N GLN A 121 -7.48 -6.77 -5.64
CA GLN A 121 -8.32 -7.66 -4.84
C GLN A 121 -7.85 -7.71 -3.38
N LEU A 122 -6.54 -7.81 -3.13
CA LEU A 122 -6.00 -7.81 -1.76
C LEU A 122 -6.33 -6.52 -0.99
N CYS A 123 -6.37 -5.38 -1.69
CA CYS A 123 -6.65 -4.07 -1.08
C CYS A 123 -8.14 -3.80 -0.90
N PHE A 124 -8.99 -4.23 -1.84
CA PHE A 124 -10.38 -3.75 -1.92
C PHE A 124 -11.45 -4.82 -1.96
N LYS A 125 -11.13 -6.10 -2.25
CA LYS A 125 -12.13 -7.19 -2.32
C LYS A 125 -12.95 -7.28 -1.04
N ASN A 126 -12.27 -7.19 0.10
CA ASN A 126 -12.89 -7.27 1.43
C ASN A 126 -13.19 -5.88 2.02
N ASN A 127 -12.99 -4.81 1.25
CA ASN A 127 -13.25 -3.46 1.70
C ASN A 127 -14.73 -3.12 1.49
N LYS A 128 -15.51 -3.17 2.57
CA LYS A 128 -16.95 -2.81 2.56
C LYS A 128 -17.26 -1.41 2.04
N PHE A 129 -16.27 -0.53 1.98
CA PHE A 129 -16.42 0.84 1.48
C PHE A 129 -16.09 0.97 -0.01
N TYR A 130 -15.45 -0.03 -0.61
CA TYR A 130 -15.24 -0.06 -2.05
C TYR A 130 -16.54 -0.48 -2.75
N PRO A 131 -17.00 0.25 -3.77
CA PRO A 131 -18.25 -0.06 -4.46
C PRO A 131 -18.11 -1.39 -5.21
N GLN A 132 -19.01 -2.34 -4.94
CA GLN A 132 -19.03 -3.65 -5.58
C GLN A 132 -19.59 -3.59 -7.02
N GLN A 133 -20.37 -2.55 -7.31
CA GLN A 133 -20.93 -2.27 -8.62
C GLN A 133 -20.53 -0.86 -9.06
N LEU A 134 -20.45 -0.64 -10.37
CA LEU A 134 -20.06 0.64 -10.98
C LEU A 134 -21.20 1.19 -11.85
N ASN A 135 -22.43 1.12 -11.33
CA ASN A 135 -23.62 1.44 -12.12
C ASN A 135 -23.93 2.93 -12.09
N THR A 136 -23.75 3.54 -10.92
CA THR A 136 -24.03 4.95 -10.68
C THR A 136 -22.80 5.83 -10.92
N PHE A 137 -23.03 7.12 -11.13
CA PHE A 137 -21.96 8.13 -11.19
C PHE A 137 -21.13 8.13 -9.89
N GLY A 138 -21.79 8.12 -8.74
CA GLY A 138 -21.14 8.15 -7.42
C GLY A 138 -20.23 6.95 -7.18
N GLU A 139 -20.67 5.75 -7.57
CA GLU A 139 -19.85 4.53 -7.47
C GLU A 139 -18.63 4.59 -8.39
N LYS A 140 -18.80 5.04 -9.64
CA LYS A 140 -17.68 5.22 -10.58
C LYS A 140 -16.67 6.22 -10.05
N LEU A 141 -17.13 7.37 -9.57
CA LEU A 141 -16.28 8.40 -8.95
C LEU A 141 -15.51 7.83 -7.76
N ARG A 142 -16.20 7.14 -6.85
CA ARG A 142 -15.58 6.54 -5.66
C ARG A 142 -14.54 5.49 -6.02
N ALA A 143 -14.86 4.61 -6.97
CA ALA A 143 -13.93 3.59 -7.43
C ALA A 143 -12.68 4.21 -8.05
N THR A 144 -12.83 5.17 -8.96
CA THR A 144 -11.71 5.88 -9.59
C THR A 144 -10.87 6.62 -8.56
N ARG A 145 -11.51 7.33 -7.61
CA ARG A 145 -10.79 8.00 -6.51
C ARG A 145 -9.95 7.02 -5.69
N MET A 146 -10.55 5.89 -5.28
CA MET A 146 -9.84 4.87 -4.49
C MET A 146 -8.73 4.20 -5.29
N LYS A 147 -8.93 4.00 -6.60
CA LYS A 147 -7.91 3.48 -7.52
C LYS A 147 -6.69 4.39 -7.67
N ASN A 148 -6.90 5.69 -7.56
CA ASN A 148 -5.81 6.65 -7.57
C ASN A 148 -5.27 6.96 -6.17
N PHE A 149 -5.72 6.23 -5.14
CA PHE A 149 -5.33 6.46 -3.73
C PHE A 149 -5.62 7.89 -3.24
N LEU A 150 -6.61 8.55 -3.83
CA LEU A 150 -6.96 9.93 -3.52
C LEU A 150 -7.94 9.99 -2.36
N SER A 151 -7.69 10.89 -1.43
CA SER A 151 -8.64 11.24 -0.37
C SER A 151 -9.77 12.13 -0.93
N ILE A 152 -10.91 12.16 -0.24
CA ILE A 152 -12.04 13.05 -0.59
C ILE A 152 -11.57 14.51 -0.71
N PRO A 153 -10.78 15.08 0.23
CA PRO A 153 -10.27 16.45 0.10
C PRO A 153 -9.39 16.68 -1.12
N GLN A 154 -8.59 15.70 -1.55
CA GLN A 154 -7.75 15.84 -2.74
C GLN A 154 -8.59 15.93 -4.02
N VAL A 155 -9.61 15.09 -4.17
CA VAL A 155 -10.54 15.17 -5.30
C VAL A 155 -11.36 16.46 -5.26
N ALA A 156 -11.78 16.88 -4.06
CA ALA A 156 -12.50 18.13 -3.89
C ALA A 156 -11.66 19.33 -4.34
N LYS A 157 -10.36 19.34 -3.99
CA LYS A 157 -9.39 20.34 -4.44
C LYS A 157 -9.21 20.33 -5.97
N GLU A 158 -9.10 19.14 -6.57
CA GLU A 158 -8.95 18.99 -8.03
C GLU A 158 -10.11 19.62 -8.81
N PHE A 159 -11.34 19.44 -8.32
CA PHE A 159 -12.56 19.96 -8.96
C PHE A 159 -13.02 21.30 -8.39
N ASN A 160 -12.25 21.92 -7.49
CA ASN A 160 -12.58 23.18 -6.81
C ASN A 160 -13.98 23.17 -6.17
N VAL A 161 -14.28 22.11 -5.38
CA VAL A 161 -15.55 21.95 -4.66
C VAL A 161 -15.33 21.63 -3.20
N ASP A 162 -16.40 21.73 -2.41
CA ASP A 162 -16.35 21.33 -1.00
C ASP A 162 -16.23 19.79 -0.84
N PRO A 163 -15.39 19.28 0.08
CA PRO A 163 -15.26 17.84 0.34
C PRO A 163 -16.58 17.13 0.67
N THR A 164 -17.54 17.82 1.29
CA THR A 164 -18.86 17.24 1.58
C THR A 164 -19.66 16.98 0.30
N SER A 165 -19.47 17.78 -0.75
CA SER A 165 -20.10 17.54 -2.06
C SER A 165 -19.61 16.24 -2.67
N ILE A 166 -18.30 16.00 -2.70
CA ILE A 166 -17.71 14.73 -3.16
C ILE A 166 -18.29 13.56 -2.36
N ASN A 167 -18.30 13.66 -1.03
CA ASN A 167 -18.85 12.61 -0.17
C ASN A 167 -20.34 12.34 -0.45
N ARG A 168 -21.15 13.37 -0.70
CA ARG A 168 -22.57 13.21 -1.04
C ARG A 168 -22.75 12.57 -2.41
N TRP A 169 -21.96 12.97 -3.40
CA TRP A 169 -22.00 12.38 -4.74
C TRP A 169 -21.63 10.91 -4.74
N GLU A 170 -20.55 10.54 -4.02
CA GLU A 170 -20.12 9.13 -3.89
C GLU A 170 -21.13 8.25 -3.16
N LEU A 171 -21.93 8.83 -2.27
CA LEU A 171 -23.02 8.15 -1.58
C LEU A 171 -24.35 8.18 -2.35
N GLY A 172 -24.38 8.79 -3.55
CA GLY A 172 -25.60 8.93 -4.34
C GLY A 172 -26.66 9.86 -3.71
N LYS A 173 -26.27 10.71 -2.76
CA LYS A 173 -27.18 11.62 -2.04
C LYS A 173 -27.46 12.93 -2.79
N SER A 174 -26.68 13.22 -3.82
CA SER A 174 -26.84 14.37 -4.72
C SER A 174 -26.01 14.15 -5.97
N ASP A 175 -26.18 15.03 -6.95
CA ASP A 175 -25.37 15.06 -8.17
C ASP A 175 -24.66 16.42 -8.31
N PRO A 176 -23.51 16.48 -8.99
CA PRO A 176 -22.91 17.73 -9.43
C PRO A 176 -23.76 18.41 -10.50
N LEU A 177 -23.49 19.69 -10.75
CA LEU A 177 -24.03 20.40 -11.91
C LEU A 177 -23.64 19.66 -13.21
N PRO A 178 -24.49 19.63 -14.26
CA PRO A 178 -24.25 18.85 -15.47
C PRO A 178 -22.86 19.03 -16.07
N LYS A 179 -22.42 20.28 -16.25
CA LYS A 179 -21.09 20.61 -16.79
C LYS A 179 -19.95 20.01 -15.94
N LEU A 180 -20.07 20.06 -14.62
CA LEU A 180 -19.06 19.49 -13.72
C LEU A 180 -19.12 17.96 -13.73
N LYS A 181 -20.32 17.38 -13.85
CA LYS A 181 -20.52 15.93 -14.02
C LYS A 181 -19.78 15.42 -15.25
N ASP A 182 -19.89 16.12 -16.37
CA ASP A 182 -19.23 15.77 -17.63
C ASP A 182 -17.70 15.83 -17.50
N MET A 183 -17.17 16.85 -16.82
CA MET A 183 -15.73 16.95 -16.52
C MET A 183 -15.23 15.77 -15.69
N ILE A 184 -15.95 15.39 -14.63
CA ILE A 184 -15.59 14.26 -13.78
C ILE A 184 -15.69 12.94 -14.55
N LEU A 185 -16.72 12.77 -15.38
CA LEU A 185 -16.87 11.58 -16.23
C LEU A 185 -15.74 11.46 -17.25
N ALA A 186 -15.26 12.58 -17.81
CA ALA A 186 -14.10 12.58 -18.69
C ALA A 186 -12.83 12.15 -17.94
N TRP A 187 -12.61 12.65 -16.72
CA TRP A 187 -11.51 12.24 -15.84
C TRP A 187 -11.56 10.73 -15.52
N ILE A 188 -12.74 10.20 -15.20
CA ILE A 188 -12.94 8.76 -14.96
C ILE A 188 -12.55 7.94 -16.19
N LYS A 189 -12.98 8.35 -17.40
CA LYS A 189 -12.64 7.66 -18.65
C LYS A 189 -11.14 7.74 -18.97
N SER A 190 -10.48 8.85 -18.67
CA SER A 190 -9.03 8.95 -18.90
C SER A 190 -8.23 8.01 -18.00
N ASP A 191 -8.68 7.81 -16.76
CA ASP A 191 -8.01 6.90 -15.83
C ASP A 191 -8.16 5.44 -16.22
N GLU A 192 -9.33 5.03 -16.74
CA GLU A 192 -9.51 3.67 -17.29
C GLU A 192 -8.49 3.35 -18.39
N ASN A 193 -8.15 4.35 -19.23
CA ASN A 193 -7.17 4.21 -20.30
C ASN A 193 -5.72 4.30 -19.80
N ASN A 194 -5.44 5.13 -18.78
CA ASN A 194 -4.11 5.29 -18.18
C ASN A 194 -3.70 4.10 -17.32
N ILE A 195 -4.62 3.44 -16.63
CA ILE A 195 -4.34 2.21 -15.87
C ILE A 195 -3.86 1.12 -16.85
N SER A 196 -4.57 0.92 -17.97
CA SER A 196 -4.12 -0.03 -18.99
C SER A 196 -2.72 0.29 -19.53
N THR A 197 -2.36 1.57 -19.63
CA THR A 197 -1.07 2.01 -20.20
C THR A 197 0.07 1.99 -19.17
N THR A 198 -0.17 2.40 -17.93
CA THR A 198 0.82 2.42 -16.83
C THR A 198 1.21 1.01 -16.38
N PHE A 199 0.48 -0.02 -16.77
CA PHE A 199 0.88 -1.42 -16.57
C PHE A 199 1.36 -2.09 -17.88
N LYS A 200 0.80 -1.75 -19.06
CA LYS A 200 1.30 -2.23 -20.37
C LYS A 200 2.71 -1.73 -20.72
N THR A 201 3.08 -0.50 -20.36
CA THR A 201 4.42 0.04 -20.69
C THR A 201 5.54 -0.61 -19.87
N PHE A 202 5.21 -1.30 -18.76
CA PHE A 202 6.21 -1.96 -17.92
C PHE A 202 6.55 -3.39 -18.36
N HIS A 203 5.68 -4.05 -19.14
CA HIS A 203 5.95 -5.38 -19.71
C HIS A 203 6.93 -5.41 -20.89
N LYS A 204 7.41 -4.24 -21.37
CA LYS A 204 8.39 -4.16 -22.47
C LYS A 204 9.86 -4.02 -22.02
N ASN A 205 10.14 -3.84 -20.73
CA ASN A 205 11.52 -3.61 -20.23
C ASN A 205 12.19 -4.80 -19.54
N THR A 206 11.65 -6.02 -19.68
CA THR A 206 12.27 -7.26 -19.17
C THR A 206 12.65 -8.21 -20.30
N LYS A 207 13.36 -7.69 -21.30
CA LYS A 207 14.21 -8.48 -22.20
C LYS A 207 15.51 -7.70 -22.41
N LYS A 208 16.47 -7.90 -21.52
CA LYS A 208 17.90 -7.74 -21.79
C LYS A 208 18.55 -9.08 -21.47
#